data_AF-A0A6P0PEN1-F1
#
_entry.id   AF-A0A6P0PEN1-F1
#
_cell.length_a   1.000
_cell.length_b   1.000
_cell.length_c   1.000
_cell.angle_alpha   90.00
_cell.angle_beta   90.00
_cell.angle_gamma   90.00
#
_symmetry.space_group_name_H-M   'P 1'
#
loop_
_entity.id
_entity.type
_entity.pdbx_description
1 polymer ?
#
loop_
_entity_poly.entity_id
_entity_poly.type
_entity_poly.pdbx_seq_one_letter_code
_entity_poly.pdbx_strand_id
1 'polypeptide(L)'
;MIPLNHRGMPEIKSGSRGPEGTWNKLRPKAKTIVHVLRKTIDYNRDNKTSHPVVAVKVGYKKDYCHALKINGPCQIIYQPHQPNKSQVGGARLWIEVEPEVLVERKYFSNGDYSPPLEVVQQRSKIQKKSPRLKTKRKPTR
;
A
#
# COMPACT_ATOMS: atom_id res chain seq x y z
N MET A 1 37.09 21.61 -0.91
CA MET A 1 35.69 21.87 -1.29
C MET A 1 35.14 20.56 -1.90
N ILE A 2 34.04 20.01 -1.38
CA ILE A 2 33.47 18.75 -1.91
C ILE A 2 32.59 19.08 -3.13
N PRO A 3 32.80 18.47 -4.31
CA PRO A 3 31.99 18.75 -5.49
C PRO A 3 30.57 18.21 -5.29
N LEU A 4 29.57 19.08 -5.53
CA LEU A 4 28.16 18.75 -5.45
C LEU A 4 27.53 18.74 -6.85
N ASN A 5 26.58 17.86 -7.08
CA ASN A 5 25.78 17.83 -8.30
C ASN A 5 24.74 18.98 -8.31
N HIS A 6 24.00 19.11 -9.41
CA HIS A 6 22.89 20.07 -9.57
C HIS A 6 21.75 19.92 -8.53
N ARG A 7 21.83 18.92 -7.64
CA ARG A 7 20.88 18.63 -6.56
C ARG A 7 21.47 18.83 -5.17
N GLY A 8 22.67 19.41 -5.06
CA GLY A 8 23.35 19.67 -3.78
C GLY A 8 23.87 18.43 -3.05
N MET A 9 23.95 17.27 -3.72
CA MET A 9 24.53 16.05 -3.16
C MET A 9 25.96 15.84 -3.65
N PRO A 10 26.86 15.20 -2.88
CA PRO A 10 28.22 14.89 -3.32
C PRO A 10 28.23 14.13 -4.64
N GLU A 11 29.02 14.60 -5.59
CA GLU A 11 29.21 13.94 -6.88
C GLU A 11 30.14 12.73 -6.70
N ILE A 12 29.59 11.52 -6.86
CA ILE A 12 30.32 10.26 -6.68
C ILE A 12 30.80 9.78 -8.05
N LYS A 13 32.12 9.65 -8.21
CA LYS A 13 32.72 8.92 -9.33
C LYS A 13 32.91 7.47 -8.89
N SER A 14 32.34 6.51 -9.62
CA SER A 14 32.48 5.09 -9.30
C SER A 14 33.95 4.65 -9.39
N GLY A 15 34.49 4.12 -8.31
CA GLY A 15 35.79 3.44 -8.34
C GLY A 15 35.68 2.04 -8.95
N SER A 16 36.80 1.47 -9.36
CA SER A 16 36.85 0.11 -9.95
C SER A 16 36.87 -1.02 -8.92
N ARG A 17 37.13 -0.70 -7.64
CA ARG A 17 37.21 -1.68 -6.54
C ARG A 17 36.12 -1.44 -5.50
N GLY A 18 35.63 -2.54 -4.92
CA GLY A 18 34.65 -2.53 -3.84
C GLY A 18 33.19 -2.48 -4.34
N PRO A 19 32.23 -2.71 -3.43
CA PRO A 19 30.81 -2.61 -3.76
C PRO A 19 30.41 -1.18 -4.12
N GLU A 20 29.49 -1.03 -5.06
CA GLU A 20 28.96 0.28 -5.44
C GLU A 20 28.38 1.02 -4.23
N GLY A 21 28.66 2.32 -4.14
CA GLY A 21 28.14 3.17 -3.08
C GLY A 21 26.61 3.24 -3.10
N THR A 22 25.96 2.80 -2.03
CA THR A 22 24.49 2.83 -1.88
C THR A 22 23.93 4.18 -1.42
N TRP A 23 24.81 5.13 -1.09
CA TRP A 23 24.48 6.40 -0.43
C TRP A 23 23.69 7.40 -1.30
N ASN A 24 23.62 7.23 -2.61
CA ASN A 24 23.06 8.23 -3.54
C ASN A 24 21.76 7.79 -4.23
N LYS A 25 20.85 7.15 -3.49
CA LYS A 25 19.51 6.81 -4.00
C LYS A 25 18.47 7.65 -3.30
N LEU A 26 17.86 8.60 -4.02
CA LEU A 26 16.61 9.22 -3.58
C LEU A 26 15.60 8.10 -3.34
N ARG A 27 14.94 8.11 -2.17
CA ARG A 27 13.84 7.16 -1.94
C ARG A 27 12.72 7.54 -2.90
N PRO A 28 12.31 6.65 -3.83
CA PRO A 28 11.18 6.95 -4.70
C PRO A 28 9.95 7.17 -3.81
N LYS A 29 9.22 8.27 -4.05
CA LYS A 29 7.95 8.49 -3.36
C LYS A 29 6.96 7.45 -3.88
N ALA A 30 6.48 6.60 -2.99
CA ALA A 30 5.52 5.56 -3.36
C ALA A 30 4.17 6.19 -3.71
N LYS A 31 3.53 5.72 -4.78
CA LYS A 31 2.15 6.10 -5.12
C LYS A 31 1.21 5.77 -3.97
N THR A 32 0.18 6.60 -3.80
CA THR A 32 -0.88 6.35 -2.83
C THR A 32 -1.93 5.46 -3.47
N ILE A 33 -2.23 4.34 -2.83
CA ILE A 33 -3.21 3.37 -3.31
C ILE A 33 -4.37 3.32 -2.32
N VAL A 34 -5.56 3.64 -2.80
CA VAL A 34 -6.78 3.68 -1.99
C VAL A 34 -7.67 2.49 -2.33
N HIS A 35 -8.19 1.84 -1.29
CA HIS A 35 -9.09 0.71 -1.42
C HIS A 35 -10.38 0.93 -0.63
N VAL A 36 -11.49 0.48 -1.22
CA VAL A 36 -12.79 0.43 -0.56
C VAL A 36 -13.00 -0.97 0.02
N LEU A 37 -13.24 -1.04 1.33
CA LEU A 37 -13.35 -2.30 2.05
C LEU A 37 -14.79 -2.82 2.07
N ARG A 38 -15.19 -3.53 1.01
CA ARG A 38 -16.54 -4.11 0.88
C ARG A 38 -17.01 -4.86 2.14
N LYS A 39 -16.19 -5.78 2.67
CA LYS A 39 -16.54 -6.56 3.87
C LYS A 39 -16.83 -5.70 5.10
N THR A 40 -16.14 -4.57 5.24
CA THR A 40 -16.38 -3.64 6.36
C THR A 40 -17.66 -2.85 6.14
N ILE A 41 -17.99 -2.50 4.90
CA ILE A 41 -19.28 -1.88 4.55
C ILE A 41 -20.44 -2.83 4.87
N ASP A 42 -20.34 -4.09 4.42
CA ASP A 42 -21.35 -5.12 4.70
C ASP A 42 -21.52 -5.31 6.22
N TYR A 43 -20.40 -5.44 6.96
CA TYR A 43 -20.41 -5.54 8.41
C TYR A 43 -21.07 -4.35 9.12
N ASN A 44 -20.72 -3.12 8.70
CA ASN A 44 -21.27 -1.90 9.27
C ASN A 44 -22.78 -1.82 9.06
N ARG A 45 -23.26 -2.19 7.87
CA ARG A 45 -24.69 -2.25 7.56
C ARG A 45 -25.41 -3.25 8.46
N ASP A 46 -24.86 -4.45 8.59
CA ASP A 46 -25.51 -5.56 9.30
C ASP A 46 -25.51 -5.35 10.82
N ASN A 47 -24.45 -4.74 11.38
CA ASN A 47 -24.28 -4.52 12.82
C ASN A 47 -24.57 -3.09 13.28
N LYS A 48 -25.01 -2.21 12.38
CA LYS A 48 -25.25 -0.77 12.64
C LYS A 48 -24.04 -0.06 13.28
N THR A 49 -22.83 -0.41 12.83
CA THR A 49 -21.57 0.17 13.31
C THR A 49 -20.98 1.15 12.29
N SER A 50 -20.06 2.01 12.73
CA SER A 50 -19.49 3.10 11.91
C SER A 50 -17.96 2.97 11.76
N HIS A 51 -17.45 1.77 11.50
CA HIS A 51 -16.01 1.56 11.32
C HIS A 51 -15.49 2.17 10.01
N PRO A 52 -14.20 2.52 9.91
CA PRO A 52 -13.63 3.09 8.69
C PRO A 52 -13.62 2.09 7.53
N VAL A 53 -14.13 2.52 6.39
CA VAL A 53 -14.34 1.68 5.19
C VAL A 53 -13.31 1.93 4.08
N VAL A 54 -12.55 3.02 4.18
CA VAL A 54 -11.53 3.38 3.19
C VAL A 54 -10.16 3.04 3.75
N ALA A 55 -9.36 2.27 3.01
CA ALA A 55 -7.97 1.96 3.35
C ALA A 55 -7.03 2.71 2.42
N VAL A 56 -6.11 3.49 2.98
CA VAL A 56 -5.11 4.28 2.25
C VAL A 56 -3.75 3.65 2.48
N LYS A 57 -3.08 3.22 1.42
CA LYS A 57 -1.73 2.64 1.48
C LYS A 57 -0.73 3.55 0.79
N VAL A 58 0.32 3.93 1.53
CA VAL A 58 1.43 4.74 1.03
C VAL A 58 2.72 4.01 1.35
N GLY A 59 3.34 3.40 0.34
CA GLY A 59 4.51 2.54 0.51
C GLY A 59 4.21 1.37 1.45
N TYR A 60 4.84 1.32 2.63
CA TYR A 60 4.61 0.29 3.64
C TYR A 60 3.50 0.66 4.64
N LYS A 61 3.17 1.95 4.77
CA LYS A 61 2.18 2.44 5.73
C LYS A 61 0.78 2.21 5.19
N LYS A 62 -0.15 1.84 6.07
CA LYS A 62 -1.54 1.62 5.74
C LYS A 62 -2.42 2.22 6.84
N ASP A 63 -3.22 3.19 6.44
CA ASP A 63 -4.17 3.88 7.30
C ASP A 63 -5.60 3.54 6.87
N TYR A 64 -6.56 3.77 7.77
CA TYR A 64 -7.98 3.68 7.45
C TYR A 64 -8.66 5.00 7.75
N CYS A 65 -9.76 5.29 7.07
CA CYS A 65 -10.57 6.49 7.27
C CYS A 65 -12.03 6.27 6.87
N HIS A 66 -12.90 7.19 7.29
CA HIS A 66 -14.32 7.18 6.95
C HIS A 66 -14.58 7.87 5.62
N ALA A 67 -13.86 8.96 5.37
CA ALA A 67 -13.90 9.68 4.11
C ALA A 67 -12.51 10.13 3.69
N LEU A 68 -12.31 10.25 2.37
CA LEU A 68 -11.06 10.64 1.76
C LEU A 68 -11.31 11.74 0.74
N LYS A 69 -10.56 12.84 0.83
CA LYS A 69 -10.57 13.90 -0.17
C LYS A 69 -9.20 13.96 -0.84
N ILE A 70 -9.20 13.92 -2.16
CA ILE A 70 -7.99 13.88 -2.99
C ILE A 70 -7.93 15.20 -3.76
N ASN A 71 -6.91 16.02 -3.49
CA ASN A 71 -6.78 17.35 -4.07
C ASN A 71 -5.84 17.32 -5.29
N GLY A 72 -6.17 16.51 -6.29
CA GLY A 72 -5.32 16.36 -7.48
C GLY A 72 -5.70 15.19 -8.37
N PRO A 73 -4.88 14.89 -9.39
CA PRO A 73 -5.15 13.80 -10.32
C PRO A 73 -5.17 12.46 -9.61
N CYS A 74 -6.20 11.67 -9.92
CA CYS A 74 -6.33 10.29 -9.49
C CYS A 74 -6.90 9.43 -10.61
N GLN A 75 -6.61 8.14 -10.55
CA GLN A 75 -7.09 7.17 -11.52
C GLN A 75 -7.77 6.01 -10.81
N ILE A 76 -8.96 5.63 -11.28
CA ILE A 76 -9.65 4.44 -10.79
C ILE A 76 -9.29 3.29 -11.73
N ILE A 77 -8.67 2.25 -11.19
CA ILE A 77 -8.13 1.14 -11.97
C ILE A 77 -8.89 -0.14 -11.60
N TYR A 78 -9.47 -0.78 -12.62
CA TYR A 78 -10.07 -2.10 -12.53
C TYR A 78 -9.21 -3.12 -13.28
N GLN A 79 -8.68 -4.13 -12.58
CA GLN A 79 -7.94 -5.24 -13.15
C GLN A 79 -8.47 -6.58 -12.60
N PRO A 80 -9.32 -7.29 -13.36
CA PRO A 80 -9.93 -8.53 -12.89
C PRO A 80 -8.96 -9.70 -12.80
N HIS A 81 -8.03 -9.81 -13.77
CA HIS A 81 -7.13 -10.96 -13.91
C HIS A 81 -5.78 -10.77 -13.23
N GLN A 82 -5.33 -9.53 -13.07
CA GLN A 82 -4.05 -9.20 -12.46
C GLN A 82 -4.26 -8.28 -11.25
N PRO A 83 -4.60 -8.84 -10.07
CA PRO A 83 -4.92 -8.02 -8.92
C PRO A 83 -3.68 -7.30 -8.38
N ASN A 84 -3.89 -6.09 -7.88
CA ASN A 84 -2.85 -5.32 -7.21
C ASN A 84 -2.41 -6.02 -5.91
N LYS A 85 -1.14 -6.41 -5.87
CA LYS A 85 -0.52 -7.14 -4.75
C LYS A 85 -0.18 -6.23 -3.55
N SER A 86 -0.42 -4.92 -3.67
CA SER A 86 -0.21 -3.96 -2.58
C SER A 86 -1.06 -4.24 -1.35
N GLN A 87 -2.18 -4.95 -1.48
CA GLN A 87 -2.98 -5.39 -0.34
C GLN A 87 -2.93 -6.90 -0.17
N VAL A 88 -3.00 -7.34 1.09
CA VAL A 88 -3.21 -8.73 1.45
C VAL A 88 -4.56 -9.21 0.88
N GLY A 89 -4.52 -10.18 -0.04
CA GLY A 89 -5.69 -10.74 -0.74
C GLY A 89 -5.88 -10.24 -2.18
N GLY A 90 -5.13 -9.22 -2.61
CA GLY A 90 -5.19 -8.69 -3.96
C GLY A 90 -6.42 -7.82 -4.20
N ALA A 91 -6.22 -6.55 -4.57
CA ALA A 91 -7.33 -5.68 -4.97
C ALA A 91 -7.55 -5.78 -6.48
N ARG A 92 -8.81 -5.96 -6.91
CA ARG A 92 -9.19 -5.91 -8.33
C ARG A 92 -9.65 -4.53 -8.78
N LEU A 93 -10.09 -3.70 -7.84
CA LEU A 93 -10.46 -2.31 -8.06
C LEU A 93 -9.75 -1.48 -6.98
N TRP A 94 -9.07 -0.41 -7.39
CA TRP A 94 -8.43 0.54 -6.49
C TRP A 94 -8.34 1.91 -7.15
N ILE A 95 -8.01 2.92 -6.35
CA ILE A 95 -7.74 4.27 -6.82
C ILE A 95 -6.25 4.52 -6.63
N GLU A 96 -5.57 4.95 -7.68
CA GLU A 96 -4.18 5.41 -7.63
C GLU A 96 -4.13 6.93 -7.60
N VAL A 97 -3.23 7.44 -6.77
CA VAL A 97 -2.99 8.86 -6.59
C VAL A 97 -1.49 9.10 -6.64
N GLU A 98 -1.08 10.13 -7.38
CA GLU A 98 0.33 10.50 -7.50
C GLU A 98 0.90 10.95 -6.14
N PRO A 99 2.19 10.67 -5.86
CA PRO A 99 2.78 10.85 -4.53
C PRO A 99 2.87 12.31 -4.08
N GLU A 100 2.72 13.26 -4.99
CA GLU A 100 2.78 14.70 -4.73
C GLU A 100 1.42 15.29 -4.38
N VAL A 101 0.35 14.53 -4.60
CA VAL A 101 -1.02 14.97 -4.36
C VAL A 101 -1.36 14.88 -2.88
N LEU A 102 -1.97 15.95 -2.37
CA LEU A 102 -2.45 16.02 -1.00
C LEU A 102 -3.73 15.19 -0.82
N VAL A 103 -3.70 14.29 0.17
CA VAL A 103 -4.82 13.40 0.50
C VAL A 103 -5.26 13.65 1.93
N GLU A 104 -6.41 14.30 2.09
CA GLU A 104 -7.03 14.62 3.37
C GLU A 104 -7.89 13.44 3.85
N ARG A 105 -7.58 12.91 5.04
CA ARG A 105 -8.31 11.82 5.69
C ARG A 105 -9.32 12.44 6.66
N LYS A 106 -10.58 12.02 6.58
CA LYS A 106 -11.65 12.47 7.45
C LYS A 106 -12.21 11.31 8.27
N TYR A 107 -12.53 11.63 9.52
CA TYR A 107 -12.99 10.69 10.54
C TYR A 107 -14.27 11.22 11.17
N PHE A 108 -15.23 10.34 11.44
CA PHE A 108 -16.50 10.72 12.08
C PHE A 108 -16.45 10.61 13.61
N SER A 109 -15.50 9.85 14.16
CA SER A 109 -15.31 9.67 15.60
C SER A 109 -13.84 9.78 15.99
N ASN A 110 -13.58 10.14 17.24
CA ASN A 110 -12.24 10.48 17.74
C ASN A 110 -11.40 9.27 18.19
N GLY A 111 -11.85 8.02 18.00
CA GLY A 111 -11.25 6.86 18.68
C GLY A 111 -11.02 5.59 17.86
N ASP A 112 -11.83 5.29 16.84
CA ASP A 112 -11.83 3.95 16.22
C ASP A 112 -11.29 3.97 14.78
N TYR A 113 -9.98 4.08 14.66
CA TYR A 113 -9.28 4.17 13.37
C TYR A 113 -9.02 2.82 12.69
N SER A 114 -9.50 1.72 13.26
CA SER A 114 -9.23 0.37 12.77
C SER A 114 -10.48 -0.32 12.24
N PRO A 115 -10.37 -1.15 11.18
CA PRO A 115 -11.44 -2.04 10.77
C PRO A 115 -11.80 -3.02 11.90
N PRO A 116 -13.02 -3.58 11.89
CA PRO A 116 -13.45 -4.54 12.91
C PRO A 116 -12.47 -5.73 13.02
N LEU A 117 -12.13 -6.13 14.25
CA LEU A 117 -11.22 -7.25 14.51
C LEU A 117 -11.70 -8.55 13.85
N GLU A 118 -13.00 -8.80 13.83
CA GLU A 118 -13.60 -9.97 13.18
C GLU A 118 -13.30 -10.01 11.67
N VAL A 119 -13.41 -8.87 10.98
CA VAL A 119 -13.09 -8.75 9.55
C VAL A 119 -11.60 -8.99 9.31
N VAL A 120 -10.74 -8.55 10.22
CA VAL A 120 -9.29 -8.78 10.16
C VAL A 120 -8.94 -10.26 10.39
N GLN A 121 -9.55 -10.89 11.40
CA GLN A 121 -9.33 -12.31 11.73
C GLN A 121 -9.85 -13.26 10.64
N GLN A 122 -10.97 -12.95 9.99
CA GLN A 122 -11.44 -13.73 8.85
C GLN A 122 -10.40 -13.74 7.70
N ARG A 123 -9.69 -12.63 7.46
CA ARG A 123 -8.63 -12.55 6.43
C ARG A 123 -7.41 -13.41 6.78
N SER A 124 -7.03 -13.49 8.06
CA SER A 124 -5.88 -14.29 8.48
C SER A 124 -6.17 -15.80 8.40
N LYS A 125 -7.40 -16.22 8.74
CA LYS A 125 -7.84 -17.61 8.62
C LYS A 125 -7.87 -18.09 7.16
N ILE A 126 -8.29 -17.25 6.21
CA ILE A 126 -8.27 -17.59 4.77
C ILE A 126 -6.84 -17.80 4.27
N GLN A 127 -5.88 -16.94 4.66
CA GLN A 127 -4.48 -17.09 4.27
C GLN A 127 -3.85 -18.41 4.75
N LYS A 128 -4.20 -18.86 5.96
CA LYS A 128 -3.70 -20.13 6.49
C LYS A 128 -4.25 -21.36 5.75
N LYS A 129 -5.40 -21.22 5.06
CA LYS A 129 -6.02 -22.31 4.28
C LYS A 129 -5.52 -22.40 2.84
N SER A 130 -4.78 -21.41 2.33
CA SER A 130 -4.17 -21.48 0.99
C SER A 130 -3.12 -22.59 0.95
N PRO A 131 -3.24 -23.61 0.08
CA PRO A 131 -2.24 -24.67 0.01
C PRO A 131 -0.89 -24.08 -0.39
N ARG A 132 0.16 -24.39 0.38
CA ARG A 132 1.54 -24.10 -0.04
C ARG A 132 1.79 -24.86 -1.35
N LEU A 133 1.87 -24.15 -2.47
CA LEU A 133 2.44 -24.68 -3.71
C LEU A 133 3.86 -25.16 -3.37
N LYS A 134 4.03 -26.47 -3.22
CA LYS A 134 5.34 -27.09 -3.05
C LYS A 134 6.10 -26.87 -4.35
N THR A 135 7.04 -25.93 -4.35
CA THR A 135 8.00 -25.77 -5.44
C THR A 135 8.80 -27.07 -5.53
N LYS A 136 8.49 -27.91 -6.51
CA LYS A 136 9.31 -29.09 -6.84
C LYS A 136 10.68 -28.58 -7.25
N ARG A 137 11.69 -28.74 -6.38
CA ARG A 137 13.09 -28.54 -6.76
C ARG A 137 13.40 -29.55 -7.88
N LYS A 138 13.84 -29.06 -9.05
CA LYS A 138 14.32 -29.93 -10.12
C LYS A 138 15.55 -30.71 -9.60
N PRO A 139 15.65 -32.02 -9.81
CA PRO A 139 16.86 -32.75 -9.48
C PRO A 139 18.00 -32.24 -10.37
N THR A 140 19.08 -31.81 -9.75
CA THR A 140 20.34 -31.54 -10.42
C THR A 140 20.88 -32.86 -10.96
N ARG A 141 21.25 -32.84 -12.24
CA ARG A 141 21.82 -33.98 -12.98
C ARG A 141 23.27 -34.20 -12.59
#